data_AF-A0A9Q3WCE5-F1
#
_entry.id   AF-A0A9Q3WCE5-F1
#
_cell.length_a   1.000
_cell.length_b   1.000
_cell.length_c   1.000
_cell.angle_alpha   90.00
_cell.angle_beta   90.00
_cell.angle_gamma   90.00
#
_symmetry.space_group_name_H-M   'P 1'
#
loop_
_entity.id
_entity.type
_entity.pdbx_description
1 polymer ?
#
loop_
_entity_poly.entity_id
_entity_poly.type
_entity_poly.pdbx_seq_one_letter_code
_entity_poly.pdbx_strand_id
1 'polypeptide(L)'
;MKDDRTGLASATRRNFLKLAGSGSFTAAMVAGAAGTLWSTEAAAQTAKEEKEREAAASHVMTVATAYVLGASRSYPIMQLDLKENIQNATNGKVYVKLAPGGQLGAGGALVQKVQGGTIQAAQHSLSNFAPFASAVDLINMPYFCGSNQRFTNLVSSDAWKSEVHPKVEAAGFKALFYIVIDPRVVAVRKGGNAVITPGDLAGVKFRVPGSKMLQQYYRMVGANPTPVAWGETPSAIKQGVADALDPSVGALYVFGFKDILSHVTFTQAVPDSQVFSMNLEWFNGLPADVQEGIMFAGEVTSQQNLAKVPAARAYAMSELTKSGVEFHSLSADQLAEWQATGGYQRSEWDSFKTELAGSMDAFARLEEAAGTMGRYYVHDA
;
A
#
# COMPACT_ATOMS: atom_id res chain seq x y z
N MET A 1 -22.48 -29.40 3.88
CA MET A 1 -21.67 -28.49 3.04
C MET A 1 -21.13 -27.22 3.75
N LYS A 2 -21.59 -26.86 4.97
CA LYS A 2 -20.88 -25.86 5.81
C LYS A 2 -19.74 -26.49 6.63
N ASP A 3 -19.89 -27.76 7.03
CA ASP A 3 -18.95 -28.46 7.92
C ASP A 3 -17.59 -28.80 7.26
N ASP A 4 -17.60 -29.31 6.03
CA ASP A 4 -16.36 -29.71 5.32
C ASP A 4 -15.42 -28.52 5.02
N ARG A 5 -15.99 -27.32 4.83
CA ARG A 5 -15.21 -26.10 4.55
C ARG A 5 -14.40 -25.67 5.76
N THR A 6 -14.96 -25.77 6.96
CA THR A 6 -14.26 -25.50 8.22
C THR A 6 -13.15 -26.53 8.49
N GLY A 7 -13.36 -27.80 8.11
CA GLY A 7 -12.36 -28.86 8.25
C GLY A 7 -11.14 -28.66 7.34
N LEU A 8 -11.38 -28.33 6.06
CA LEU A 8 -10.33 -28.05 5.08
C LEU A 8 -9.50 -26.80 5.46
N ALA A 9 -10.17 -25.73 5.89
CA ALA A 9 -9.55 -24.51 6.41
C ALA A 9 -8.50 -24.78 7.50
N SER A 10 -8.89 -25.62 8.46
CA SER A 10 -8.07 -25.96 9.62
C SER A 10 -6.83 -26.79 9.23
N ALA A 11 -6.96 -27.71 8.28
CA ALA A 11 -5.86 -28.55 7.81
C ALA A 11 -4.82 -27.76 7.00
N THR A 12 -5.28 -26.90 6.08
CA THR A 12 -4.40 -26.04 5.26
C THR A 12 -3.56 -25.11 6.13
N ARG A 13 -4.16 -24.48 7.15
CA ARG A 13 -3.44 -23.61 8.09
C ARG A 13 -2.37 -24.34 8.91
N ARG A 14 -2.67 -25.56 9.39
CA ARG A 14 -1.68 -26.38 10.11
C ARG A 14 -0.49 -26.76 9.22
N ASN A 15 -0.75 -27.13 7.97
CA ASN A 15 0.31 -27.47 7.02
C ASN A 15 1.17 -26.24 6.67
N PHE A 16 0.56 -25.08 6.48
CA PHE A 16 1.28 -23.82 6.29
C PHE A 16 2.24 -23.53 7.45
N LEU A 17 1.78 -23.60 8.70
CA LEU A 17 2.64 -23.34 9.87
C LEU A 17 3.83 -24.31 9.95
N LYS A 18 3.64 -25.56 9.53
CA LYS A 18 4.71 -26.55 9.43
C LYS A 18 5.74 -26.22 8.35
N LEU A 19 5.29 -25.73 7.19
CA LEU A 19 6.16 -25.36 6.07
C LEU A 19 6.88 -24.01 6.29
N ALA A 20 6.21 -23.02 6.86
CA ALA A 20 6.78 -21.70 7.13
C ALA A 20 7.90 -21.74 8.19
N GLY A 21 7.86 -22.72 9.11
CA GLY A 21 8.89 -22.90 10.14
C GLY A 21 10.28 -23.26 9.62
N SER A 22 10.44 -23.66 8.35
CA SER A 22 11.76 -24.03 7.80
C SER A 22 12.58 -22.84 7.28
N GLY A 23 11.99 -21.64 7.14
CA GLY A 23 12.68 -20.35 6.95
C GLY A 23 13.62 -20.22 5.75
N SER A 24 13.60 -21.16 4.79
CA SER A 24 14.73 -21.36 3.88
C SER A 24 14.63 -20.58 2.56
N PHE A 25 13.44 -20.15 2.13
CA PHE A 25 13.22 -19.73 0.74
C PHE A 25 13.35 -18.22 0.49
N THR A 26 12.76 -17.34 1.34
CA THR A 26 12.92 -15.88 1.17
C THR A 26 14.36 -15.41 1.35
N ALA A 27 15.14 -16.03 2.25
CA ALA A 27 16.53 -15.67 2.47
C ALA A 27 17.41 -15.92 1.22
N ALA A 28 17.14 -16.98 0.46
CA ALA A 28 17.81 -17.24 -0.80
C ALA A 28 17.48 -16.14 -1.83
N MET A 29 16.21 -15.90 -2.16
CA MET A 29 15.81 -14.91 -3.17
C MET A 29 16.38 -13.49 -2.93
N VAL A 30 16.49 -13.06 -1.68
CA VAL A 30 17.08 -11.75 -1.32
C VAL A 30 18.59 -11.69 -1.59
N ALA A 31 19.34 -12.75 -1.29
CA ALA A 31 20.80 -12.79 -1.49
C ALA A 31 21.18 -12.78 -2.98
N GLY A 32 20.37 -13.41 -3.83
CA GLY A 32 20.56 -13.41 -5.28
C GLY A 32 20.34 -12.08 -5.97
N ALA A 33 19.29 -11.35 -5.56
CA ALA A 33 18.97 -10.05 -6.13
C ALA A 33 20.05 -8.98 -5.87
N ALA A 34 20.85 -9.15 -4.81
CA ALA A 34 21.95 -8.25 -4.47
C ALA A 34 23.26 -8.54 -5.23
N GLY A 35 23.36 -9.64 -5.99
CA GLY A 35 24.51 -9.96 -6.85
C GLY A 35 25.84 -10.25 -6.13
N THR A 36 25.87 -10.26 -4.80
CA THR A 36 27.11 -10.24 -4.00
C THR A 36 27.49 -11.58 -3.36
N LEU A 37 26.66 -12.63 -3.45
CA LEU A 37 26.82 -13.84 -2.62
C LEU A 37 26.70 -15.20 -3.32
N TRP A 38 26.34 -15.28 -4.60
CA TRP A 38 26.10 -16.57 -5.26
C TRP A 38 27.13 -16.93 -6.32
N SER A 39 27.57 -18.19 -6.29
CA SER A 39 28.27 -18.78 -7.42
C SER A 39 27.31 -18.93 -8.60
N THR A 40 27.87 -19.02 -9.81
CA THR A 40 27.12 -19.30 -11.05
C THR A 40 26.25 -20.55 -10.92
N GLU A 41 26.74 -21.56 -10.20
CA GLU A 41 26.02 -22.81 -9.95
C GLU A 41 24.82 -22.62 -9.03
N ALA A 42 24.95 -21.83 -7.95
CA ALA A 42 23.86 -21.55 -7.03
C ALA A 42 22.73 -20.74 -7.70
N ALA A 43 23.10 -19.78 -8.55
CA ALA A 43 22.13 -19.04 -9.36
C ALA A 43 21.41 -19.93 -10.38
N ALA A 44 22.15 -20.81 -11.06
CA ALA A 44 21.58 -21.76 -12.01
C ALA A 44 20.64 -22.77 -11.32
N GLN A 45 21.00 -23.25 -10.14
CA GLN A 45 20.17 -24.15 -9.33
C GLN A 45 18.87 -23.47 -8.89
N THR A 46 18.94 -22.24 -8.38
CA THR A 46 17.74 -21.47 -8.00
C THR A 46 16.82 -21.24 -9.19
N ALA A 47 17.38 -20.89 -10.36
CA ALA A 47 16.61 -20.72 -11.58
C ALA A 47 15.95 -22.01 -12.06
N LYS A 48 16.61 -23.16 -11.87
CA LYS A 48 16.06 -24.48 -12.19
C LYS A 48 14.90 -24.81 -11.25
N GLU A 49 15.06 -24.63 -9.94
CA GLU A 49 14.01 -24.87 -8.95
C GLU A 49 12.78 -23.99 -9.20
N GLU A 50 12.95 -22.73 -9.56
CA GLU A 50 11.83 -21.85 -9.91
C GLU A 50 11.09 -22.34 -11.17
N LYS A 51 11.81 -22.80 -12.19
CA LYS A 51 11.18 -23.39 -13.39
C LYS A 51 10.43 -24.67 -13.08
N GLU A 52 10.98 -25.54 -12.23
CA GLU A 52 10.32 -26.77 -11.81
C GLU A 52 9.04 -26.49 -11.02
N ARG A 53 9.06 -25.49 -10.14
CA ARG A 53 7.86 -25.04 -9.41
C ARG A 53 6.80 -24.43 -10.32
N GLU A 54 7.22 -23.58 -11.27
CA GLU A 54 6.30 -23.01 -12.26
C GLU A 54 5.65 -24.12 -13.11
N ALA A 55 6.43 -25.11 -13.55
CA ALA A 55 5.93 -26.25 -14.33
C ALA A 55 4.99 -27.17 -13.53
N ALA A 56 5.21 -27.31 -12.21
CA ALA A 56 4.39 -28.14 -11.34
C ALA A 56 3.09 -27.46 -10.86
N ALA A 57 3.00 -26.14 -10.95
CA ALA A 57 1.85 -25.39 -10.47
C ALA A 57 0.64 -25.54 -11.40
N SER A 58 -0.56 -25.62 -10.81
CA SER A 58 -1.82 -25.64 -11.56
C SER A 58 -2.23 -24.24 -12.04
N HIS A 59 -1.75 -23.21 -11.36
CA HIS A 59 -2.08 -21.82 -11.65
C HIS A 59 -0.84 -20.93 -11.55
N VAL A 60 -0.71 -19.98 -12.48
CA VAL A 60 0.31 -18.93 -12.41
C VAL A 60 -0.37 -17.61 -12.06
N MET A 61 0.14 -16.94 -11.02
CA MET A 61 -0.31 -15.64 -10.56
C MET A 61 0.78 -14.61 -10.82
N THR A 62 0.60 -13.76 -11.83
CA THR A 62 1.49 -12.62 -12.03
C THR A 62 1.17 -11.53 -11.01
N VAL A 63 2.15 -11.17 -10.19
CA VAL A 63 2.05 -10.12 -9.16
C VAL A 63 2.99 -8.97 -9.53
N ALA A 64 2.41 -7.84 -9.89
CA ALA A 64 3.15 -6.68 -10.38
C ALA A 64 3.14 -5.50 -9.40
N THR A 65 4.15 -4.65 -9.49
CA THR A 65 4.37 -3.58 -8.50
C THR A 65 5.41 -2.58 -9.01
N ALA A 66 5.23 -1.30 -8.64
CA ALA A 66 6.16 -0.23 -8.99
C ALA A 66 7.50 -0.31 -8.23
N TYR A 67 7.56 -1.09 -7.16
CA TYR A 67 8.71 -1.14 -6.25
C TYR A 67 9.69 -2.23 -6.68
N VAL A 68 10.98 -1.93 -6.66
CA VAL A 68 12.04 -2.89 -6.96
C VAL A 68 12.19 -3.93 -5.85
N LEU A 69 12.70 -5.12 -6.20
CA LEU A 69 13.12 -6.10 -5.19
C LEU A 69 14.26 -5.52 -4.33
N GLY A 70 14.27 -5.88 -3.04
CA GLY A 70 15.30 -5.40 -2.10
C GLY A 70 15.04 -4.01 -1.50
N ALA A 71 13.98 -3.30 -1.91
CA ALA A 71 13.61 -2.01 -1.31
C ALA A 71 13.08 -2.14 0.15
N SER A 72 12.88 -3.37 0.64
CA SER A 72 12.31 -3.70 1.95
C SER A 72 12.96 -3.00 3.15
N ARG A 73 14.26 -2.67 3.03
CA ARG A 73 15.00 -1.93 4.06
C ARG A 73 14.52 -0.48 4.24
N SER A 74 13.95 0.12 3.21
CA SER A 74 13.56 1.54 3.17
C SER A 74 12.06 1.75 2.97
N TYR A 75 11.34 0.70 2.59
CA TYR A 75 9.90 0.70 2.41
C TYR A 75 9.40 -0.70 2.71
N PRO A 76 8.36 -0.89 3.52
CA PRO A 76 7.96 -2.21 4.01
C PRO A 76 7.18 -3.02 2.95
N ILE A 77 7.74 -3.16 1.75
CA ILE A 77 7.25 -4.03 0.68
C ILE A 77 7.27 -5.49 1.09
N MET A 78 6.31 -6.26 0.57
CA MET A 78 6.06 -7.65 0.96
C MET A 78 6.05 -8.64 -0.22
N GLN A 79 6.64 -8.28 -1.35
CA GLN A 79 6.54 -9.05 -2.61
C GLN A 79 7.07 -10.48 -2.47
N LEU A 80 8.24 -10.62 -1.82
CA LEU A 80 8.89 -11.91 -1.60
C LEU A 80 8.14 -12.73 -0.55
N ASP A 81 7.77 -12.11 0.57
CA ASP A 81 6.98 -12.77 1.62
C ASP A 81 5.62 -13.24 1.08
N LEU A 82 4.95 -12.44 0.25
CA LEU A 82 3.69 -12.81 -0.39
C LEU A 82 3.86 -14.00 -1.35
N LYS A 83 4.90 -13.99 -2.19
CA LYS A 83 5.21 -15.11 -3.10
C LYS A 83 5.41 -16.40 -2.32
N GLU A 84 6.22 -16.36 -1.25
CA GLU A 84 6.45 -17.52 -0.41
C GLU A 84 5.17 -17.98 0.29
N ASN A 85 4.44 -17.07 0.92
CA ASN A 85 3.24 -17.41 1.68
C ASN A 85 2.15 -18.01 0.78
N ILE A 86 1.93 -17.48 -0.42
CA ILE A 86 0.96 -18.03 -1.38
C ILE A 86 1.37 -19.43 -1.84
N GLN A 87 2.62 -19.60 -2.24
CA GLN A 87 3.12 -20.91 -2.70
C GLN A 87 3.00 -21.96 -1.59
N ASN A 88 3.31 -21.60 -0.34
CA ASN A 88 3.19 -22.51 0.80
C ASN A 88 1.73 -22.79 1.17
N ALA A 89 0.89 -21.77 1.27
CA ALA A 89 -0.51 -21.91 1.69
C ALA A 89 -1.37 -22.64 0.64
N THR A 90 -0.94 -22.62 -0.62
CA THR A 90 -1.60 -23.36 -1.72
C THR A 90 -0.95 -24.72 -1.99
N ASN A 91 0.02 -25.15 -1.18
CA ASN A 91 0.80 -26.37 -1.37
C ASN A 91 1.39 -26.49 -2.79
N GLY A 92 1.91 -25.39 -3.32
CA GLY A 92 2.52 -25.31 -4.65
C GLY A 92 1.53 -25.23 -5.82
N LYS A 93 0.20 -25.27 -5.57
CA LYS A 93 -0.80 -25.16 -6.65
C LYS A 93 -0.76 -23.81 -7.38
N VAL A 94 -0.32 -22.76 -6.69
CA VAL A 94 -0.13 -21.43 -7.27
C VAL A 94 1.35 -21.10 -7.29
N TYR A 95 1.89 -20.86 -8.48
CA TYR A 95 3.20 -20.24 -8.65
C TYR A 95 3.05 -18.73 -8.80
N VAL A 96 3.77 -17.96 -7.99
CA VAL A 96 3.74 -16.49 -8.06
C VAL A 96 4.89 -15.98 -8.91
N LYS A 97 4.57 -15.34 -10.04
CA LYS A 97 5.53 -14.68 -10.92
C LYS A 97 5.59 -13.19 -10.59
N LEU A 98 6.71 -12.73 -10.03
CA LEU A 98 6.88 -11.32 -9.66
C LEU A 98 7.27 -10.48 -10.89
N ALA A 99 6.62 -9.32 -11.05
CA ALA A 99 6.98 -8.28 -12.00
C ALA A 99 7.26 -6.96 -11.24
N PRO A 100 8.44 -6.83 -10.61
CA PRO A 100 8.80 -5.70 -9.77
C PRO A 100 9.26 -4.48 -10.57
N GLY A 101 9.49 -3.37 -9.88
CA GLY A 101 10.18 -2.19 -10.44
C GLY A 101 9.44 -1.50 -11.58
N GLY A 102 8.11 -1.65 -11.65
CA GLY A 102 7.29 -0.99 -12.66
C GLY A 102 7.39 -1.62 -14.05
N GLN A 103 7.91 -2.86 -14.18
CA GLN A 103 7.99 -3.59 -15.46
C GLN A 103 6.67 -3.65 -16.23
N LEU A 104 5.55 -3.69 -15.50
CA LEU A 104 4.19 -3.73 -16.06
C LEU A 104 3.40 -2.44 -15.77
N GLY A 105 4.09 -1.34 -15.47
CA GLY A 105 3.50 -0.03 -15.18
C GLY A 105 3.41 0.30 -13.69
N ALA A 106 2.86 1.49 -13.40
CA ALA A 106 2.69 2.03 -12.05
C ALA A 106 1.41 2.86 -11.95
N GLY A 107 0.94 3.10 -10.72
CA GLY A 107 -0.27 3.90 -10.48
C GLY A 107 -1.49 3.32 -11.19
N GLY A 108 -2.33 4.19 -11.78
CA GLY A 108 -3.57 3.79 -12.46
C GLY A 108 -3.38 2.81 -13.62
N ALA A 109 -2.29 2.95 -14.39
CA ALA A 109 -2.00 2.03 -15.50
C ALA A 109 -1.79 0.58 -15.05
N LEU A 110 -1.24 0.40 -13.85
CA LEU A 110 -1.08 -0.91 -13.23
C LEU A 110 -2.43 -1.48 -12.77
N VAL A 111 -3.29 -0.64 -12.19
CA VAL A 111 -4.66 -1.01 -11.78
C VAL A 111 -5.47 -1.50 -12.98
N GLN A 112 -5.41 -0.79 -14.11
CA GLN A 112 -6.11 -1.15 -15.35
C GLN A 112 -5.75 -2.56 -15.84
N LYS A 113 -4.48 -2.96 -15.72
CA LYS A 113 -4.04 -4.31 -16.13
C LYS A 113 -4.61 -5.41 -15.23
N VAL A 114 -4.79 -5.14 -13.94
CA VAL A 114 -5.49 -6.07 -13.03
C VAL A 114 -6.96 -6.12 -13.40
N GLN A 115 -7.60 -4.96 -13.59
CA GLN A 115 -9.03 -4.89 -13.90
C GLN A 115 -9.37 -5.65 -15.19
N GLY A 116 -8.57 -5.45 -16.24
CA GLY A 116 -8.73 -6.13 -17.52
C GLY A 116 -8.19 -7.57 -17.56
N GLY A 117 -7.71 -8.12 -16.45
CA GLY A 117 -7.23 -9.51 -16.35
C GLY A 117 -5.92 -9.80 -17.09
N THR A 118 -5.21 -8.77 -17.57
CA THR A 118 -3.89 -8.94 -18.22
C THR A 118 -2.85 -9.47 -17.22
N ILE A 119 -2.97 -9.09 -15.95
CA ILE A 119 -2.22 -9.63 -14.83
C ILE A 119 -3.18 -10.02 -13.72
N GLN A 120 -2.82 -11.03 -12.94
CA GLN A 120 -3.71 -11.59 -11.92
C GLN A 120 -3.77 -10.70 -10.69
N ALA A 121 -2.68 -10.02 -10.34
CA ALA A 121 -2.63 -9.16 -9.17
C ALA A 121 -1.59 -8.06 -9.26
N ALA A 122 -1.80 -7.00 -8.48
CA ALA A 122 -0.80 -5.95 -8.32
C ALA A 122 -0.85 -5.29 -6.93
N GLN A 123 0.28 -4.72 -6.54
CA GLN A 123 0.37 -3.74 -5.45
C GLN A 123 0.17 -2.33 -6.00
N HIS A 124 -0.73 -1.56 -5.40
CA HIS A 124 -0.85 -0.12 -5.68
C HIS A 124 -1.36 0.68 -4.48
N SER A 125 -1.04 1.97 -4.46
CA SER A 125 -1.54 2.92 -3.46
C SER A 125 -3.06 3.03 -3.56
N LEU A 126 -3.75 3.10 -2.42
CA LEU A 126 -5.21 3.29 -2.40
C LEU A 126 -5.63 4.58 -3.10
N SER A 127 -4.82 5.64 -3.04
CA SER A 127 -5.10 6.91 -3.73
C SER A 127 -4.99 6.79 -5.25
N ASN A 128 -4.21 5.85 -5.79
CA ASN A 128 -4.17 5.53 -7.22
C ASN A 128 -5.25 4.50 -7.61
N PHE A 129 -5.77 3.74 -6.64
CA PHE A 129 -6.83 2.75 -6.82
C PHE A 129 -8.22 3.37 -6.82
N ALA A 130 -8.42 4.44 -6.06
CA ALA A 130 -9.69 5.14 -5.90
C ALA A 130 -10.44 5.45 -7.22
N PRO A 131 -9.80 5.86 -8.33
CA PRO A 131 -10.52 6.06 -9.60
C PRO A 131 -11.18 4.79 -10.17
N PHE A 132 -10.73 3.60 -9.76
CA PHE A 132 -11.21 2.30 -10.24
C PHE A 132 -12.16 1.62 -9.25
N ALA A 133 -11.93 1.81 -7.95
CA ALA A 133 -12.80 1.32 -6.88
C ALA A 133 -13.02 2.44 -5.85
N SER A 134 -13.97 3.34 -6.11
CA SER A 134 -14.12 4.62 -5.38
C SER A 134 -14.26 4.49 -3.87
N ALA A 135 -14.93 3.43 -3.38
CA ALA A 135 -15.16 3.23 -1.95
C ALA A 135 -13.86 3.21 -1.10
N VAL A 136 -12.73 2.82 -1.69
CA VAL A 136 -11.44 2.81 -0.96
C VAL A 136 -10.90 4.22 -0.70
N ASP A 137 -11.42 5.25 -1.38
CA ASP A 137 -11.01 6.65 -1.19
C ASP A 137 -11.43 7.18 0.20
N LEU A 138 -12.30 6.47 0.92
CA LEU A 138 -12.58 6.70 2.35
C LEU A 138 -11.31 6.71 3.20
N ILE A 139 -10.28 5.94 2.83
CA ILE A 139 -8.99 5.94 3.55
C ILE A 139 -8.23 7.26 3.36
N ASN A 140 -8.43 7.95 2.23
CA ASN A 140 -7.82 9.25 1.96
C ASN A 140 -8.60 10.40 2.60
N MET A 141 -9.58 10.12 3.45
CA MET A 141 -10.32 11.15 4.17
C MET A 141 -9.40 11.78 5.25
N PRO A 142 -9.19 13.10 5.25
CA PRO A 142 -8.16 13.72 6.07
C PRO A 142 -8.41 13.54 7.56
N TYR A 143 -7.39 13.06 8.28
CA TYR A 143 -7.34 12.76 9.70
C TYR A 143 -8.29 11.63 10.16
N PHE A 144 -8.90 10.90 9.22
CA PHE A 144 -9.75 9.75 9.53
C PHE A 144 -8.93 8.54 9.97
N CYS A 145 -7.92 8.19 9.16
CA CYS A 145 -6.98 7.08 9.38
C CYS A 145 -5.51 7.55 9.27
N GLY A 146 -5.23 8.77 9.75
CA GLY A 146 -3.89 9.37 9.66
C GLY A 146 -2.81 8.52 10.32
N SER A 147 -3.12 7.84 11.43
CA SER A 147 -2.19 6.92 12.10
C SER A 147 -2.25 5.49 11.53
N ASN A 148 -1.12 4.77 11.61
CA ASN A 148 -1.00 3.39 11.15
C ASN A 148 -1.94 2.47 11.93
N GLN A 149 -2.12 2.69 13.23
CA GLN A 149 -3.00 1.86 14.05
C GLN A 149 -4.47 2.03 13.66
N ARG A 150 -4.96 3.26 13.45
CA ARG A 150 -6.35 3.49 13.00
C ARG A 150 -6.61 2.89 11.63
N PHE A 151 -5.67 3.04 10.70
CA PHE A 151 -5.74 2.40 9.40
C PHE A 151 -5.84 0.87 9.52
N THR A 152 -4.98 0.26 10.34
CA THR A 152 -4.95 -1.19 10.56
C THR A 152 -6.25 -1.69 11.20
N ASN A 153 -6.78 -0.99 12.21
CA ASN A 153 -8.06 -1.30 12.84
C ASN A 153 -9.18 -1.33 11.80
N LEU A 154 -9.29 -0.25 11.01
CA LEU A 154 -10.34 -0.12 10.00
C LEU A 154 -10.27 -1.23 8.97
N VAL A 155 -9.16 -1.39 8.25
CA VAL A 155 -9.09 -2.29 7.09
C VAL A 155 -9.15 -3.78 7.46
N SER A 156 -8.91 -4.11 8.73
CA SER A 156 -9.06 -5.48 9.26
C SER A 156 -10.43 -5.76 9.90
N SER A 157 -11.24 -4.71 10.09
CA SER A 157 -12.57 -4.80 10.72
C SER A 157 -13.61 -5.49 9.83
N ASP A 158 -14.66 -5.99 10.47
CA ASP A 158 -15.80 -6.55 9.74
C ASP A 158 -16.67 -5.46 9.09
N ALA A 159 -16.65 -4.22 9.63
CA ALA A 159 -17.27 -3.07 8.99
C ALA A 159 -16.64 -2.79 7.62
N TRP A 160 -15.31 -2.73 7.52
CA TRP A 160 -14.64 -2.53 6.24
C TRP A 160 -14.91 -3.67 5.24
N LYS A 161 -14.88 -4.91 5.72
CA LYS A 161 -15.19 -6.09 4.88
C LYS A 161 -16.63 -6.11 4.38
N SER A 162 -17.59 -5.62 5.15
CA SER A 162 -19.01 -5.63 4.77
C SER A 162 -19.41 -4.41 3.94
N GLU A 163 -18.84 -3.24 4.23
CA GLU A 163 -19.25 -1.97 3.60
C GLU A 163 -18.41 -1.60 2.36
N VAL A 164 -17.15 -2.04 2.29
CA VAL A 164 -16.20 -1.61 1.25
C VAL A 164 -15.82 -2.74 0.30
N HIS A 165 -15.50 -3.94 0.80
CA HIS A 165 -15.07 -5.03 -0.10
C HIS A 165 -16.10 -5.40 -1.18
N PRO A 166 -17.43 -5.44 -0.93
CA PRO A 166 -18.40 -5.71 -1.98
C PRO A 166 -18.39 -4.67 -3.10
N LYS A 167 -18.09 -3.40 -2.78
CA LYS A 167 -17.96 -2.32 -3.76
C LYS A 167 -16.67 -2.45 -4.58
N VAL A 168 -15.59 -2.93 -3.95
CA VAL A 168 -14.34 -3.28 -4.65
C VAL A 168 -14.56 -4.48 -5.58
N GLU A 169 -15.32 -5.48 -5.14
CA GLU A 169 -15.70 -6.64 -5.96
C GLU A 169 -16.61 -6.23 -7.13
N ALA A 170 -17.59 -5.36 -6.90
CA ALA A 170 -18.42 -4.80 -7.98
C ALA A 170 -17.60 -4.04 -9.05
N ALA A 171 -16.41 -3.53 -8.69
CA ALA A 171 -15.48 -2.89 -9.61
C ALA A 171 -14.54 -3.88 -10.34
N GLY A 172 -14.70 -5.19 -10.13
CA GLY A 172 -13.91 -6.24 -10.79
C GLY A 172 -12.63 -6.65 -10.05
N PHE A 173 -12.49 -6.30 -8.76
CA PHE A 173 -11.30 -6.61 -7.98
C PHE A 173 -11.60 -7.42 -6.73
N LYS A 174 -10.70 -8.32 -6.37
CA LYS A 174 -10.64 -8.92 -5.04
C LYS A 174 -9.54 -8.24 -4.24
N ALA A 175 -9.86 -7.58 -3.12
CA ALA A 175 -8.84 -7.10 -2.19
C ALA A 175 -8.20 -8.30 -1.48
N LEU A 176 -6.88 -8.47 -1.63
CA LEU A 176 -6.14 -9.56 -0.98
C LEU A 176 -5.74 -9.17 0.44
N PHE A 177 -5.00 -8.07 0.59
CA PHE A 177 -4.67 -7.45 1.88
C PHE A 177 -4.21 -6.01 1.70
N TYR A 178 -4.20 -5.26 2.79
CA TYR A 178 -3.75 -3.88 2.86
C TYR A 178 -2.37 -3.81 3.52
N ILE A 179 -1.55 -2.88 3.05
CA ILE A 179 -0.17 -2.68 3.53
C ILE A 179 -0.11 -1.38 4.30
N VAL A 180 0.44 -1.47 5.50
CA VAL A 180 0.83 -0.32 6.32
C VAL A 180 2.21 0.13 5.86
N ILE A 181 2.32 1.43 5.60
CA ILE A 181 3.57 2.07 5.19
C ILE A 181 3.94 3.09 6.24
N ASP A 182 3.30 4.25 6.20
CA ASP A 182 3.34 5.32 7.18
C ASP A 182 2.38 6.42 6.74
N PRO A 183 2.08 7.41 7.60
CA PRO A 183 1.35 8.59 7.18
C PRO A 183 2.03 9.32 6.02
N ARG A 184 1.20 9.95 5.19
CA ARG A 184 1.61 10.92 4.20
C ARG A 184 2.19 12.17 4.86
N VAL A 185 3.16 12.77 4.20
CA VAL A 185 3.83 14.01 4.63
C VAL A 185 3.49 15.14 3.67
N VAL A 186 4.02 16.35 3.90
CA VAL A 186 4.15 17.36 2.85
C VAL A 186 5.63 17.51 2.53
N ALA A 187 6.03 17.20 1.31
CA ALA A 187 7.40 17.30 0.84
C ALA A 187 7.53 18.41 -0.21
N VAL A 188 8.55 19.24 -0.08
CA VAL A 188 8.76 20.42 -0.92
C VAL A 188 10.06 20.29 -1.71
N ARG A 189 10.01 20.63 -3.00
CA ARG A 189 11.19 20.64 -3.88
C ARG A 189 12.24 21.65 -3.42
N LYS A 190 13.51 21.39 -3.77
CA LYS A 190 14.61 22.34 -3.57
C LYS A 190 14.26 23.72 -4.14
N GLY A 191 14.50 24.75 -3.34
CA GLY A 191 14.16 26.14 -3.62
C GLY A 191 12.79 26.59 -3.08
N GLY A 192 11.99 25.67 -2.53
CA GLY A 192 10.80 26.01 -1.74
C GLY A 192 11.11 26.09 -0.25
N ASN A 193 10.19 26.70 0.51
CA ASN A 193 10.27 26.83 1.96
C ASN A 193 9.60 25.65 2.68
N ALA A 194 9.90 25.49 3.96
CA ALA A 194 9.16 24.58 4.83
C ALA A 194 7.67 24.96 4.88
N VAL A 195 6.80 23.96 4.98
CA VAL A 195 5.35 24.12 5.13
C VAL A 195 5.00 23.71 6.55
N ILE A 196 4.55 24.65 7.38
CA ILE A 196 4.26 24.41 8.81
C ILE A 196 2.75 24.55 9.08
N THR A 197 2.11 25.53 8.43
CA THR A 197 0.68 25.80 8.52
C THR A 197 0.01 25.60 7.16
N PRO A 198 -1.33 25.42 7.10
CA PRO A 198 -2.05 25.41 5.83
C PRO A 198 -1.79 26.66 4.97
N GLY A 199 -1.59 27.83 5.59
CA GLY A 199 -1.30 29.08 4.90
C GLY A 199 -0.04 29.04 4.04
N ASP A 200 0.96 28.22 4.41
CA ASP A 200 2.21 28.06 3.66
C ASP A 200 2.01 27.35 2.31
N LEU A 201 0.85 26.72 2.09
CA LEU A 201 0.49 26.10 0.80
C LEU A 201 -0.15 27.07 -0.20
N ALA A 202 -0.40 28.33 0.18
CA ALA A 202 -1.02 29.31 -0.70
C ALA A 202 -0.26 29.44 -2.03
N GLY A 203 -0.94 29.09 -3.13
CA GLY A 203 -0.36 29.16 -4.48
C GLY A 203 0.58 28.01 -4.87
N VAL A 204 0.91 27.10 -3.95
CA VAL A 204 1.82 25.95 -4.19
C VAL A 204 1.19 24.99 -5.20
N LYS A 205 1.89 24.68 -6.30
CA LYS A 205 1.47 23.64 -7.25
C LYS A 205 1.69 22.27 -6.60
N PHE A 206 0.62 21.65 -6.11
CA PHE A 206 0.72 20.45 -5.30
C PHE A 206 0.43 19.21 -6.15
N ARG A 207 1.40 18.33 -6.31
CA ARG A 207 1.15 17.06 -6.98
C ARG A 207 0.33 16.16 -6.08
N VAL A 208 -0.77 15.62 -6.61
CA VAL A 208 -1.58 14.59 -5.96
C VAL A 208 -1.73 13.36 -6.87
N PRO A 209 -2.01 12.16 -6.32
CA PRO A 209 -2.45 11.02 -7.12
C PRO A 209 -3.90 11.24 -7.61
N GLY A 210 -4.46 10.26 -8.33
CA GLY A 210 -5.81 10.34 -8.91
C GLY A 210 -6.99 10.41 -7.91
N SER A 211 -6.74 10.39 -6.61
CA SER A 211 -7.77 10.50 -5.55
C SER A 211 -8.51 11.84 -5.65
N LYS A 212 -9.83 11.79 -5.65
CA LYS A 212 -10.66 13.00 -5.59
C LYS A 212 -10.64 13.60 -4.19
N MET A 213 -10.57 12.74 -3.16
CA MET A 213 -10.46 13.16 -1.76
C MET A 213 -9.20 14.00 -1.51
N LEU A 214 -8.04 13.57 -2.02
CA LEU A 214 -6.79 14.33 -1.86
C LEU A 214 -6.78 15.63 -2.65
N GLN A 215 -7.37 15.64 -3.85
CA GLN A 215 -7.57 16.89 -4.60
C GLN A 215 -8.42 17.90 -3.83
N GLN A 216 -9.52 17.43 -3.21
CA GLN A 216 -10.35 18.29 -2.39
C GLN A 216 -9.60 18.79 -1.15
N TYR A 217 -8.90 17.90 -0.45
CA TYR A 217 -8.18 18.22 0.78
C TYR A 217 -7.12 19.29 0.52
N TYR A 218 -6.23 19.08 -0.45
CA TYR A 218 -5.16 20.02 -0.75
C TYR A 218 -5.68 21.37 -1.23
N ARG A 219 -6.86 21.42 -1.87
CA ARG A 219 -7.53 22.68 -2.19
C ARG A 219 -8.06 23.39 -0.93
N MET A 220 -8.63 22.65 0.01
CA MET A 220 -9.13 23.20 1.28
C MET A 220 -8.01 23.77 2.14
N VAL A 221 -6.83 23.14 2.14
CA VAL A 221 -5.64 23.65 2.84
C VAL A 221 -4.83 24.65 2.00
N GLY A 222 -5.43 25.26 0.97
CA GLY A 222 -4.86 26.42 0.26
C GLY A 222 -3.92 26.13 -0.91
N ALA A 223 -3.65 24.87 -1.23
CA ALA A 223 -2.78 24.48 -2.35
C ALA A 223 -3.53 24.47 -3.69
N ASN A 224 -2.76 24.37 -4.77
CA ASN A 224 -3.24 24.15 -6.13
C ASN A 224 -2.96 22.70 -6.58
N PRO A 225 -3.83 21.72 -6.23
CA PRO A 225 -3.58 20.33 -6.51
C PRO A 225 -3.72 19.99 -8.00
N THR A 226 -2.72 19.30 -8.55
CA THR A 226 -2.72 18.77 -9.91
C THR A 226 -2.45 17.26 -9.89
N PRO A 227 -3.36 16.43 -10.43
CA PRO A 227 -3.12 15.00 -10.58
C PRO A 227 -1.94 14.73 -11.52
N VAL A 228 -0.95 13.98 -11.04
CA VAL A 228 0.18 13.51 -11.87
C VAL A 228 0.40 12.03 -11.63
N ALA A 229 0.54 11.26 -12.70
CA ALA A 229 0.80 9.83 -12.60
C ALA A 229 2.10 9.55 -11.82
N TRP A 230 2.12 8.48 -11.03
CA TRP A 230 3.27 8.19 -10.16
C TRP A 230 4.58 8.05 -10.93
N GLY A 231 4.56 7.40 -12.10
CA GLY A 231 5.75 7.25 -12.96
C GLY A 231 6.30 8.57 -13.51
N GLU A 232 5.48 9.62 -13.60
CA GLU A 232 5.86 10.94 -14.13
C GLU A 232 6.28 11.90 -13.02
N THR A 233 5.96 11.57 -11.75
CA THR A 233 6.08 12.47 -10.60
C THR A 233 7.51 12.94 -10.35
N PRO A 234 8.56 12.08 -10.38
CA PRO A 234 9.94 12.55 -10.19
C PRO A 234 10.35 13.62 -11.22
N SER A 235 9.94 13.44 -12.48
CA SER A 235 10.21 14.40 -13.55
C SER A 235 9.44 15.70 -13.34
N ALA A 236 8.16 15.61 -13.00
CA ALA A 236 7.30 16.76 -12.74
C ALA A 236 7.84 17.65 -11.59
N ILE A 237 8.30 17.05 -10.49
CA ILE A 237 8.89 17.79 -9.36
C ILE A 237 10.25 18.38 -9.76
N LYS A 238 11.09 17.62 -10.47
CA LYS A 238 12.40 18.10 -10.93
C LYS A 238 12.28 19.31 -11.85
N GLN A 239 11.33 19.27 -12.79
CA GLN A 239 11.07 20.31 -13.78
C GLN A 239 10.26 21.49 -13.21
N GLY A 240 9.76 21.40 -11.97
CA GLY A 240 8.94 22.46 -11.37
C GLY A 240 7.53 22.55 -11.95
N VAL A 241 7.01 21.48 -12.57
CA VAL A 241 5.59 21.35 -12.92
C VAL A 241 4.75 21.30 -11.63
N ALA A 242 5.29 20.66 -10.59
CA ALA A 242 4.77 20.74 -9.23
C ALA A 242 5.90 21.11 -8.25
N ASP A 243 5.52 21.81 -7.17
CA ASP A 243 6.44 22.31 -6.15
C ASP A 243 6.45 21.42 -4.90
N ALA A 244 5.34 20.72 -4.63
CA ALA A 244 5.20 19.85 -3.48
C ALA A 244 4.45 18.56 -3.82
N LEU A 245 4.56 17.56 -2.96
CA LEU A 245 3.88 16.26 -3.04
C LEU A 245 3.72 15.64 -1.64
N ASP A 246 2.93 14.57 -1.53
CA ASP A 246 2.52 14.01 -0.23
C ASP A 246 2.81 12.52 0.10
N PRO A 247 3.68 11.77 -0.56
CA PRO A 247 3.86 10.35 -0.23
C PRO A 247 4.62 10.17 1.11
N SER A 248 4.65 8.95 1.66
CA SER A 248 5.45 8.65 2.86
C SER A 248 6.96 8.88 2.64
N VAL A 249 7.71 9.08 3.73
CA VAL A 249 9.18 9.22 3.68
C VAL A 249 9.88 8.05 3.00
N GLY A 250 9.37 6.82 3.17
CA GLY A 250 9.88 5.64 2.50
C GLY A 250 9.71 5.73 0.98
N ALA A 251 8.54 6.16 0.50
CA ALA A 251 8.28 6.33 -0.93
C ALA A 251 9.16 7.44 -1.53
N LEU A 252 9.38 8.55 -0.81
CA LEU A 252 10.29 9.61 -1.24
C LEU A 252 11.71 9.09 -1.46
N TYR A 253 12.22 8.27 -0.54
CA TYR A 253 13.55 7.69 -0.69
C TYR A 253 13.63 6.70 -1.86
N VAL A 254 12.72 5.72 -1.92
CA VAL A 254 12.77 4.62 -2.90
C VAL A 254 12.67 5.11 -4.34
N PHE A 255 11.89 6.17 -4.59
CA PHE A 255 11.69 6.72 -5.93
C PHE A 255 12.65 7.88 -6.24
N GLY A 256 13.72 8.05 -5.45
CA GLY A 256 14.84 8.92 -5.81
C GLY A 256 14.57 10.41 -5.62
N PHE A 257 13.67 10.80 -4.73
CA PHE A 257 13.38 12.21 -4.45
C PHE A 257 14.45 12.88 -3.57
N LYS A 258 15.39 12.11 -3.00
CA LYS A 258 16.42 12.61 -2.07
C LYS A 258 17.24 13.79 -2.62
N ASP A 259 17.50 13.82 -3.93
CA ASP A 259 18.28 14.88 -4.57
C ASP A 259 17.41 16.05 -5.07
N ILE A 260 16.09 15.91 -4.97
CA ILE A 260 15.08 16.82 -5.54
C ILE A 260 14.38 17.65 -4.45
N LEU A 261 14.29 17.13 -3.22
CA LEU A 261 13.58 17.75 -2.09
C LEU A 261 14.50 18.52 -1.14
N SER A 262 13.94 19.50 -0.43
CA SER A 262 14.62 20.24 0.65
C SER A 262 13.93 20.08 2.00
N HIS A 263 12.60 20.09 2.06
CA HIS A 263 11.85 20.01 3.32
C HIS A 263 10.78 18.91 3.27
N VAL A 264 10.57 18.26 4.42
CA VAL A 264 9.50 17.30 4.67
C VAL A 264 8.82 17.64 5.99
N THR A 265 7.51 17.86 5.97
CA THR A 265 6.69 18.14 7.16
C THR A 265 5.73 17.00 7.44
N PHE A 266 5.73 16.49 8.68
CA PHE A 266 4.83 15.43 9.12
C PHE A 266 3.44 15.97 9.47
N THR A 267 2.60 16.19 8.46
CA THR A 267 1.20 16.63 8.65
C THR A 267 0.25 15.48 9.01
N GLN A 268 0.62 14.23 8.70
CA GLN A 268 -0.14 13.00 9.01
C GLN A 268 -1.61 13.04 8.55
N ALA A 269 -1.88 13.75 7.46
CA ALA A 269 -3.23 13.99 6.98
C ALA A 269 -3.95 12.70 6.59
N VAL A 270 -3.27 11.77 5.92
CA VAL A 270 -3.85 10.49 5.49
C VAL A 270 -2.75 9.41 5.53
N PRO A 271 -3.08 8.11 5.55
CA PRO A 271 -2.06 7.07 5.45
C PRO A 271 -1.56 6.95 4.00
N ASP A 272 -0.26 6.69 3.79
CA ASP A 272 0.28 6.26 2.49
C ASP A 272 0.02 4.77 2.26
N SER A 273 -1.26 4.42 2.36
CA SER A 273 -1.77 3.06 2.34
C SER A 273 -1.69 2.44 0.95
N GLN A 274 -1.46 1.12 0.92
CA GLN A 274 -1.44 0.33 -0.31
C GLN A 274 -2.35 -0.88 -0.16
N VAL A 275 -2.73 -1.46 -1.29
CA VAL A 275 -3.48 -2.72 -1.36
C VAL A 275 -2.80 -3.63 -2.38
N PHE A 276 -2.73 -4.92 -2.06
CA PHE A 276 -2.64 -5.95 -3.09
C PHE A 276 -4.06 -6.31 -3.50
N SER A 277 -4.40 -6.07 -4.76
CA SER A 277 -5.68 -6.48 -5.33
C SER A 277 -5.46 -7.48 -6.47
N MET A 278 -6.46 -8.32 -6.68
CA MET A 278 -6.48 -9.34 -7.71
C MET A 278 -7.63 -9.09 -8.68
N ASN A 279 -7.50 -9.58 -9.90
CA ASN A 279 -8.63 -9.66 -10.82
C ASN A 279 -9.71 -10.58 -10.22
N LEU A 280 -10.95 -10.10 -10.11
CA LEU A 280 -12.02 -10.84 -9.45
C LEU A 280 -12.42 -12.10 -10.21
N GLU A 281 -12.53 -12.02 -11.54
CA GLU A 281 -12.92 -13.16 -12.38
C GLU A 281 -11.91 -14.29 -12.27
N TRP A 282 -10.61 -13.97 -12.37
CA TRP A 282 -9.54 -14.95 -12.17
C TRP A 282 -9.62 -15.59 -10.79
N PHE A 283 -9.77 -14.79 -9.72
CA PHE A 283 -9.84 -15.32 -8.36
C PHE A 283 -11.05 -16.26 -8.18
N ASN A 284 -12.22 -15.87 -8.68
CA ASN A 284 -13.44 -16.66 -8.58
C ASN A 284 -13.38 -17.96 -9.41
N GLY A 285 -12.57 -17.99 -10.47
CA GLY A 285 -12.33 -19.19 -11.29
C GLY A 285 -11.41 -20.22 -10.63
N LEU A 286 -10.75 -19.90 -9.51
CA LEU A 286 -9.88 -20.83 -8.81
C LEU A 286 -10.67 -21.85 -7.96
N PRO A 287 -10.14 -23.05 -7.72
CA PRO A 287 -10.71 -23.98 -6.73
C PRO A 287 -10.80 -23.35 -5.33
N ALA A 288 -11.81 -23.74 -4.55
CA ALA A 288 -12.09 -23.13 -3.25
C ALA A 288 -10.93 -23.22 -2.25
N ASP A 289 -10.19 -24.33 -2.25
CA ASP A 289 -9.01 -24.53 -1.39
C ASP A 289 -7.83 -23.63 -1.81
N VAL A 290 -7.70 -23.35 -3.11
CA VAL A 290 -6.71 -22.41 -3.65
C VAL A 290 -7.08 -20.97 -3.28
N GLN A 291 -8.34 -20.59 -3.43
CA GLN A 291 -8.85 -19.27 -3.01
C GLN A 291 -8.58 -19.04 -1.52
N GLU A 292 -8.89 -20.03 -0.68
CA GLU A 292 -8.63 -19.96 0.76
C GLU A 292 -7.15 -19.85 1.08
N GLY A 293 -6.29 -20.65 0.44
CA GLY A 293 -4.84 -20.58 0.61
C GLY A 293 -4.27 -19.21 0.26
N ILE A 294 -4.71 -18.60 -0.84
CA ILE A 294 -4.31 -17.24 -1.24
C ILE A 294 -4.75 -16.21 -0.18
N MET A 295 -6.01 -16.23 0.25
CA MET A 295 -6.50 -15.27 1.24
C MET A 295 -5.79 -15.41 2.59
N PHE A 296 -5.52 -16.65 3.02
CA PHE A 296 -4.75 -16.91 4.24
C PHE A 296 -3.31 -16.41 4.12
N ALA A 297 -2.66 -16.61 2.98
CA ALA A 297 -1.34 -16.05 2.72
C ALA A 297 -1.33 -14.52 2.83
N GLY A 298 -2.37 -13.85 2.30
CA GLY A 298 -2.55 -12.40 2.45
C GLY A 298 -2.63 -11.95 3.91
N GLU A 299 -3.39 -12.67 4.76
CA GLU A 299 -3.49 -12.38 6.21
C GLU A 299 -2.14 -12.54 6.93
N VAL A 300 -1.37 -13.58 6.59
CA VAL A 300 -0.03 -13.77 7.17
C VAL A 300 0.91 -12.66 6.71
N THR A 301 0.90 -12.33 5.42
CA THR A 301 1.74 -11.27 4.85
C THR A 301 1.40 -9.90 5.45
N SER A 302 0.12 -9.59 5.70
CA SER A 302 -0.25 -8.31 6.34
C SER A 302 0.29 -8.20 7.76
N GLN A 303 0.34 -9.30 8.51
CA GLN A 303 0.93 -9.31 9.86
C GLN A 303 2.44 -9.10 9.81
N GLN A 304 3.13 -9.78 8.89
CA GLN A 304 4.57 -9.62 8.68
C GLN A 304 4.95 -8.19 8.28
N ASN A 305 4.08 -7.49 7.55
CA ASN A 305 4.29 -6.09 7.17
C ASN A 305 4.41 -5.16 8.38
N LEU A 306 3.57 -5.33 9.40
CA LEU A 306 3.54 -4.42 10.57
C LEU A 306 4.89 -4.36 11.30
N ALA A 307 5.61 -5.48 11.35
CA ALA A 307 6.93 -5.56 11.98
C ALA A 307 8.03 -4.81 11.20
N LYS A 308 7.85 -4.59 9.89
CA LYS A 308 8.86 -3.94 9.03
C LYS A 308 8.75 -2.41 9.02
N VAL A 309 7.58 -1.87 9.35
CA VAL A 309 7.26 -0.43 9.24
C VAL A 309 8.27 0.47 9.98
N PRO A 310 8.54 0.28 11.29
CA PRO A 310 9.40 1.23 12.02
C PRO A 310 10.85 1.24 11.52
N ALA A 311 11.39 0.07 11.19
CA ALA A 311 12.76 -0.06 10.69
C ALA A 311 12.92 0.57 9.29
N ALA A 312 11.93 0.36 8.41
CA ALA A 312 11.93 0.95 7.07
C ALA A 312 11.87 2.49 7.13
N ARG A 313 11.00 3.04 7.99
CA ARG A 313 10.88 4.47 8.26
C ARG A 313 12.20 5.09 8.71
N ALA A 314 12.80 4.52 9.76
CA ALA A 314 14.04 5.04 10.35
C ALA A 314 15.19 5.05 9.33
N TYR A 315 15.30 4.01 8.51
CA TYR A 315 16.31 3.94 7.46
C TYR A 315 16.07 4.99 6.37
N ALA A 316 14.84 5.12 5.84
CA ALA A 316 14.52 6.11 4.82
C ALA A 316 14.76 7.54 5.29
N MET A 317 14.36 7.87 6.53
CA MET A 317 14.62 9.19 7.13
C MET A 317 16.12 9.46 7.25
N SER A 318 16.90 8.50 7.75
CA SER A 318 18.37 8.65 7.87
C SER A 318 19.03 8.96 6.53
N GLU A 319 18.63 8.27 5.46
CA GLU A 319 19.21 8.47 4.13
C GLU A 319 18.77 9.80 3.49
N LEU A 320 17.53 10.23 3.72
CA LEU A 320 17.05 11.55 3.28
C LEU A 320 17.78 12.68 4.03
N THR A 321 17.98 12.56 5.35
CA THR A 321 18.77 13.54 6.13
C THR A 321 20.20 13.66 5.61
N LYS A 322 20.86 12.53 5.32
CA LYS A 322 22.21 12.54 4.71
C LYS A 322 22.27 13.24 3.36
N SER A 323 21.16 13.29 2.65
CA SER A 323 21.03 13.97 1.35
C SER A 323 20.65 15.45 1.48
N GLY A 324 20.57 15.97 2.71
CA GLY A 324 20.26 17.36 3.01
C GLY A 324 18.77 17.69 3.10
N VAL A 325 17.90 16.69 3.25
CA VAL A 325 16.46 16.93 3.50
C VAL A 325 16.24 17.26 4.98
N GLU A 326 15.56 18.37 5.23
CA GLU A 326 15.17 18.81 6.56
C GLU A 326 13.77 18.29 6.93
N PHE A 327 13.63 17.76 8.14
CA PHE A 327 12.38 17.22 8.66
C PHE A 327 11.75 18.15 9.68
N HIS A 328 10.44 18.38 9.56
CA HIS A 328 9.66 19.25 10.43
C HIS A 328 8.53 18.47 11.08
N SER A 329 8.47 18.50 12.41
CA SER A 329 7.34 17.99 13.18
C SER A 329 6.47 19.16 13.63
N LEU A 330 5.16 18.97 13.56
CA LEU A 330 4.20 19.98 13.99
C LEU A 330 3.98 19.90 15.50
N SER A 331 3.80 21.07 16.14
CA SER A 331 3.23 21.13 17.49
C SER A 331 1.76 20.69 17.46
N ALA A 332 1.17 20.45 18.64
CA ALA A 332 -0.24 20.13 18.76
C ALA A 332 -1.14 21.24 18.17
N ASP A 333 -0.81 22.51 18.43
CA ASP A 333 -1.56 23.66 17.91
C ASP A 333 -1.46 23.78 16.40
N GLN A 334 -0.26 23.58 15.84
CA GLN A 334 -0.05 23.57 14.40
C GLN A 334 -0.84 22.43 13.74
N LEU A 335 -0.78 21.21 14.28
CA LEU A 335 -1.55 20.08 13.77
C LEU A 335 -3.06 20.33 13.87
N ALA A 336 -3.53 20.95 14.96
CA ALA A 336 -4.93 21.31 15.15
C ALA A 336 -5.41 22.32 14.09
N GLU A 337 -4.56 23.25 13.64
CA GLU A 337 -4.89 24.17 12.54
C GLU A 337 -5.14 23.42 11.22
N TRP A 338 -4.31 22.42 10.89
CA TRP A 338 -4.55 21.58 9.72
C TRP A 338 -5.85 20.77 9.82
N GLN A 339 -6.13 20.21 11.01
CA GLN A 339 -7.35 19.46 11.28
C GLN A 339 -8.59 20.35 11.18
N ALA A 340 -8.55 21.56 11.73
CA ALA A 340 -9.65 22.52 11.64
C ALA A 340 -9.91 22.97 10.20
N THR A 341 -8.85 23.09 9.39
CA THR A 341 -8.93 23.56 7.99
C THR A 341 -9.45 22.48 7.05
N GLY A 342 -8.95 21.24 7.16
CA GLY A 342 -9.21 20.19 6.17
C GLY A 342 -9.73 18.87 6.72
N GLY A 343 -9.91 18.74 8.04
CA GLY A 343 -10.27 17.47 8.67
C GLY A 343 -11.67 16.96 8.36
N TYR A 344 -11.83 15.64 8.45
CA TYR A 344 -13.04 14.91 8.06
C TYR A 344 -14.31 15.32 8.82
N GLN A 345 -14.19 16.02 9.95
CA GLN A 345 -15.32 16.56 10.72
C GLN A 345 -16.05 17.69 9.99
N ARG A 346 -15.42 18.32 8.99
CA ARG A 346 -16.03 19.39 8.20
C ARG A 346 -17.16 18.88 7.31
N SER A 347 -18.19 19.70 7.14
CA SER A 347 -19.39 19.40 6.33
C SER A 347 -19.10 19.22 4.84
N GLU A 348 -18.00 19.79 4.35
CA GLU A 348 -17.54 19.66 2.98
C GLU A 348 -17.26 18.20 2.60
N TRP A 349 -17.04 17.33 3.59
CA TRP A 349 -16.83 15.89 3.42
C TRP A 349 -18.12 15.07 3.45
N ASP A 350 -19.28 15.62 3.81
CA ASP A 350 -20.50 14.83 4.03
C ASP A 350 -21.02 14.17 2.74
N SER A 351 -20.85 14.84 1.59
CA SER A 351 -21.14 14.25 0.28
C SER A 351 -20.24 13.04 -0.01
N PHE A 352 -18.93 13.14 0.29
CA PHE A 352 -18.00 12.02 0.15
C PHE A 352 -18.33 10.87 1.11
N LYS A 353 -18.69 11.17 2.37
CA LYS A 353 -19.09 10.15 3.36
C LYS A 353 -20.30 9.36 2.86
N THR A 354 -21.34 10.06 2.44
CA THR A 354 -22.57 9.43 1.95
C THR A 354 -22.37 8.70 0.63
N GLU A 355 -21.67 9.27 -0.35
CA GLU A 355 -21.42 8.65 -1.65
C GLU A 355 -20.57 7.37 -1.52
N LEU A 356 -19.46 7.44 -0.77
CA LEU A 356 -18.49 6.34 -0.71
C LEU A 356 -18.88 5.26 0.31
N ALA A 357 -19.38 5.65 1.49
CA ALA A 357 -19.85 4.69 2.49
C ALA A 357 -21.26 4.18 2.18
N GLY A 358 -22.07 4.94 1.44
CA GLY A 358 -23.46 4.61 1.07
C GLY A 358 -24.50 5.23 2.00
N SER A 359 -24.11 5.64 3.22
CA SER A 359 -24.93 6.40 4.16
C SER A 359 -24.06 6.97 5.29
N MET A 360 -24.59 7.94 6.04
CA MET A 360 -23.91 8.43 7.25
C MET A 360 -23.82 7.34 8.34
N ASP A 361 -24.81 6.46 8.45
CA ASP A 361 -24.77 5.34 9.40
C ASP A 361 -23.67 4.33 9.06
N ALA A 362 -23.49 4.03 7.76
CA ALA A 362 -22.38 3.20 7.30
C ALA A 362 -21.04 3.87 7.59
N PHE A 363 -20.93 5.18 7.36
CA PHE A 363 -19.73 5.93 7.71
C PHE A 363 -19.44 5.89 9.21
N ALA A 364 -20.45 6.08 10.07
CA ALA A 364 -20.29 6.02 11.53
C ALA A 364 -19.77 4.65 12.00
N ARG A 365 -20.24 3.55 11.40
CA ARG A 365 -19.70 2.20 11.67
C ARG A 365 -18.23 2.06 11.30
N LEU A 366 -17.82 2.66 10.17
CA LEU A 366 -16.41 2.68 9.75
C LEU A 366 -15.57 3.54 10.69
N GLU A 367 -16.09 4.67 11.16
CA GLU A 367 -15.43 5.54 12.14
C GLU A 367 -15.21 4.83 13.47
N GLU A 368 -16.25 4.17 14.00
CA GLU A 368 -16.16 3.33 15.20
C GLU A 368 -15.12 2.22 15.02
N ALA A 369 -15.13 1.53 13.89
CA ALA A 369 -14.18 0.48 13.57
C ALA A 369 -12.74 1.00 13.52
N ALA A 370 -12.48 2.18 12.97
CA ALA A 370 -11.16 2.80 12.95
C ALA A 370 -10.64 3.13 14.37
N GLY A 371 -11.55 3.50 15.27
CA GLY A 371 -11.24 3.78 16.68
C GLY A 371 -11.12 2.54 17.57
N THR A 372 -11.60 1.39 17.13
CA THR A 372 -11.65 0.16 17.94
C THR A 372 -10.41 -0.69 17.73
N MET A 373 -9.66 -0.96 18.81
CA MET A 373 -8.45 -1.77 18.73
C MET A 373 -8.76 -3.20 18.24
N GLY A 374 -8.13 -3.57 17.13
CA GLY A 374 -8.27 -4.91 16.55
C GLY A 374 -7.31 -5.94 17.14
N ARG A 375 -7.16 -7.06 16.43
CA ARG A 375 -6.21 -8.14 16.77
C ARG A 375 -4.74 -7.80 16.45
N TYR A 376 -4.51 -6.71 15.73
CA TYR A 376 -3.21 -6.33 15.19
C TYR A 376 -2.73 -5.03 15.79
N TYR A 377 -1.44 -4.97 16.08
CA TYR A 377 -0.76 -3.79 16.59
C TYR A 377 0.33 -3.34 15.63
N VAL A 378 0.45 -2.04 15.42
CA VAL A 378 1.54 -1.42 14.68
C VAL A 378 1.99 -0.16 15.40
N HIS A 379 3.31 0.01 15.49
CA HIS A 379 3.87 1.21 16.10
C HIS A 379 3.69 2.41 15.16
N ASP A 380 2.99 3.43 15.64
CA ASP A 380 2.84 4.70 14.93
C ASP A 380 4.18 5.45 14.79
N ALA A 381 4.20 6.49 13.95
CA ALA A 381 5.39 7.29 13.66
C ALA A 381 5.65 8.37 14.70
#